data_AF-A0A968D3J6-F1
#
_entry.id   AF-A0A968D3J6-F1
#
_cell.length_a   1.000
_cell.length_b   1.000
_cell.length_c   1.000
_cell.angle_alpha   90.00
_cell.angle_beta   90.00
_cell.angle_gamma   90.00
#
_symmetry.space_group_name_H-M   'P 1'
#
loop_
_entity.id
_entity.type
_entity.pdbx_description
1 polymer ?
#
loop_
_entity_poly.entity_id
_entity_poly.type
_entity_poly.pdbx_seq_one_letter_code
_entity_poly.pdbx_strand_id
1 'polypeptide(L)'
;MPHNSNHSRRDFLALMSMLGAGSLANLRALAQESMPVRQIPTTGEELPLIGLGSSKVVSEVGQNGTEPVAAILRTLVEHGGSVVDTWPRNPANDSGFGRVINEPDLRDR
;
A
#
# COMPACT_ATOMS: atom_id res chain seq x y z
N MET A 1 -43.87 26.35 32.33
CA MET A 1 -43.56 24.91 32.45
C MET A 1 -42.05 24.76 32.50
N PRO A 2 -41.41 24.50 33.65
CA PRO A 2 -39.97 24.24 33.66
C PRO A 2 -39.73 22.79 33.21
N HIS A 3 -38.85 22.61 32.22
CA HIS A 3 -38.39 21.31 31.77
C HIS A 3 -37.18 20.90 32.64
N ASN A 4 -37.41 20.07 33.64
CA ASN A 4 -36.33 19.49 34.45
C ASN A 4 -35.76 18.27 33.73
N SER A 5 -34.72 18.47 32.95
CA SER A 5 -33.90 17.38 32.43
C SER A 5 -33.07 16.78 33.58
N ASN A 6 -33.58 15.71 34.20
CA ASN A 6 -32.88 14.91 35.22
C ASN A 6 -31.74 14.09 34.58
N HIS A 7 -30.71 14.76 34.06
CA HIS A 7 -29.48 14.09 33.66
C HIS A 7 -28.67 13.77 34.91
N SER A 8 -28.56 12.48 35.24
CA SER A 8 -27.77 12.04 36.38
C SER A 8 -26.29 11.88 36.00
N ARG A 9 -25.41 11.89 37.01
CA ARG A 9 -23.98 11.57 36.80
C ARG A 9 -23.78 10.21 36.10
N ARG A 10 -24.72 9.28 36.29
CA ARG A 10 -24.73 7.97 35.64
C ARG A 10 -24.98 8.08 34.14
N ASP A 11 -25.91 8.93 33.72
CA ASP A 11 -26.23 9.13 32.30
C ASP A 11 -25.06 9.78 31.56
N PHE A 12 -24.41 10.75 32.22
CA PHE A 12 -23.17 11.35 31.70
C PHE A 12 -22.05 10.32 31.55
N LEU A 13 -21.81 9.48 32.56
CA LEU A 13 -20.79 8.44 32.51
C LEU A 13 -21.12 7.36 31.46
N ALA A 14 -22.39 6.99 31.30
CA ALA A 14 -22.83 6.04 30.28
C ALA A 14 -22.58 6.59 28.87
N LEU A 15 -22.89 7.86 28.63
CA LEU A 15 -22.65 8.53 27.35
C LEU A 15 -21.15 8.59 27.02
N MET A 16 -20.32 8.98 27.99
CA MET A 16 -18.86 9.04 27.81
C MET A 16 -18.24 7.67 27.57
N SER A 17 -18.78 6.62 28.21
CA SER A 17 -18.33 5.24 28.02
C SER A 17 -18.65 4.71 26.62
N MET A 18 -19.82 5.06 26.05
CA MET A 18 -20.18 4.71 24.68
C MET A 18 -19.30 5.42 23.64
N LEU A 19 -18.97 6.70 23.86
CA LEU A 19 -18.02 7.45 23.02
C LEU A 19 -16.61 6.85 23.06
N GLY A 20 -16.13 6.47 24.25
CA GLY A 20 -14.83 5.83 24.43
C GLY A 20 -14.74 4.42 23.81
N ALA A 21 -15.80 3.62 23.87
CA ALA A 21 -15.83 2.31 23.22
C ALA A 21 -15.92 2.42 21.69
N GLY A 22 -16.64 3.42 21.16
CA GLY A 22 -16.75 3.68 19.73
C GLY A 22 -15.45 4.17 19.09
N SER A 23 -14.58 4.88 19.83
CA SER A 23 -13.29 5.33 19.30
C SER A 23 -12.28 4.20 19.13
N LEU A 24 -12.35 3.15 19.96
CA LEU A 24 -11.47 1.97 19.87
C LEU A 24 -11.78 1.10 18.64
N ALA A 25 -13.01 1.12 18.14
CA ALA A 25 -13.38 0.40 16.92
C ALA A 25 -12.66 0.94 15.67
N ASN A 26 -12.33 2.25 15.66
CA ASN A 26 -11.63 2.90 14.56
C ASN A 26 -10.11 2.68 14.56
N LEU A 27 -9.52 2.23 15.68
CA LEU A 27 -8.08 1.96 15.76
C LEU A 27 -7.65 0.81 14.85
N ARG A 28 -8.53 -0.18 14.61
CA ARG A 28 -8.23 -1.28 13.69
C ARG A 28 -8.13 -0.83 12.23
N ALA A 29 -8.87 0.21 11.84
CA ALA A 29 -8.78 0.80 10.50
C ALA A 29 -7.47 1.59 10.30
N LEU A 30 -6.91 2.15 11.38
CA LEU A 30 -5.60 2.81 11.38
C LEU A 30 -4.41 1.83 11.46
N ALA A 31 -4.67 0.54 11.73
CA ALA A 31 -3.67 -0.51 11.79
C ALA A 31 -3.50 -1.28 10.48
N GLN A 32 -4.17 -0.86 9.40
CA GLN A 32 -3.92 -1.41 8.07
C GLN A 32 -2.48 -1.06 7.68
N GLU A 33 -1.61 -2.06 7.55
CA GLU A 33 -0.23 -1.88 7.09
C GLU A 33 -0.23 -1.46 5.62
N SER A 34 -0.27 -0.15 5.37
CA SER A 34 -0.01 0.42 4.04
C SER A 34 1.50 0.46 3.78
N MET A 35 1.91 0.28 2.52
CA MET A 35 3.29 0.53 2.08
C MET A 35 3.77 1.88 2.64
N PRO A 36 4.82 1.91 3.49
CA PRO A 36 5.38 3.18 3.96
C PRO A 36 5.86 4.02 2.77
N VAL A 37 5.63 5.33 2.83
CA VAL A 37 6.09 6.27 1.79
C VAL A 37 7.11 7.24 2.34
N ARG A 38 7.95 7.76 1.46
CA ARG A 38 8.93 8.81 1.75
C ARG A 38 8.81 9.92 0.72
N GLN A 39 8.81 11.15 1.21
CA GLN A 39 8.88 12.33 0.35
C GLN A 39 10.29 12.55 -0.19
N ILE A 40 10.39 12.85 -1.49
CA ILE A 40 11.59 13.39 -2.11
C ILE A 40 11.78 14.84 -1.62
N PRO A 41 12.90 15.21 -0.98
CA PRO A 41 13.03 16.52 -0.32
C PRO A 41 12.78 17.74 -1.22
N THR A 42 13.15 17.66 -2.50
CA THR A 42 13.06 18.81 -3.41
C THR A 42 11.71 18.91 -4.11
N THR A 43 11.09 17.79 -4.45
CA THR A 43 9.83 17.76 -5.23
C THR A 43 8.59 17.59 -4.35
N GLY A 44 8.75 17.02 -3.15
CA GLY A 44 7.64 16.63 -2.29
C GLY A 44 6.88 15.38 -2.78
N GLU A 45 7.30 14.76 -3.89
CA GLU A 45 6.69 13.53 -4.40
C GLU A 45 6.83 12.41 -3.38
N GLU A 46 5.73 11.70 -3.12
CA GLU A 46 5.70 10.56 -2.21
C GLU A 46 5.99 9.27 -2.98
N LEU A 47 7.10 8.63 -2.65
CA LEU A 47 7.46 7.34 -3.21
C LEU A 47 7.29 6.23 -2.16
N PRO A 48 6.82 5.04 -2.54
CA PRO A 48 6.90 3.87 -1.68
C PRO A 48 8.36 3.62 -1.28
N LEU A 49 8.56 3.26 -0.01
CA LEU A 49 9.88 3.02 0.56
C LEU A 49 10.56 1.80 -0.07
N ILE A 50 9.76 0.89 -0.63
CA ILE A 50 10.19 -0.32 -1.36
C ILE A 50 9.75 -0.18 -2.81
N GLY A 51 10.71 -0.33 -3.73
CA GLY A 51 10.49 -0.43 -5.17
C GLY A 51 11.27 -1.61 -5.76
N LEU A 52 11.03 -1.91 -7.04
CA LEU A 52 11.72 -2.97 -7.77
C LEU A 52 12.70 -2.37 -8.78
N GLY A 53 13.97 -2.79 -8.77
CA GLY A 53 14.92 -2.43 -9.83
C GLY A 53 15.05 -3.54 -10.88
N SER A 54 14.93 -3.21 -12.17
CA SER A 54 15.05 -4.15 -13.31
C SER A 54 16.52 -4.47 -13.67
N SER A 55 17.30 -4.78 -12.63
CA SER A 55 18.72 -5.12 -12.77
C SER A 55 18.93 -6.53 -13.36
N LYS A 56 20.19 -6.98 -13.36
CA LYS A 56 20.58 -8.33 -13.80
C LYS A 56 19.76 -9.45 -13.15
N VAL A 57 19.34 -9.29 -11.89
CA VAL A 57 18.57 -10.32 -11.17
C VAL A 57 17.19 -10.53 -11.80
N VAL A 58 16.48 -9.47 -12.21
CA VAL A 58 15.16 -9.61 -12.87
C VAL A 58 15.31 -10.29 -14.24
N SER A 59 16.37 -9.95 -14.97
CA SER A 59 16.73 -10.59 -16.24
C SER A 59 17.02 -12.09 -16.07
N GLU A 60 17.82 -12.46 -15.07
CA GLU A 60 18.15 -13.85 -14.74
C GLU A 60 16.92 -14.65 -14.29
N VAL A 61 16.07 -14.05 -13.46
CA VAL A 61 14.79 -14.64 -13.06
C VAL A 61 13.90 -14.89 -14.28
N GLY A 62 13.88 -13.95 -15.24
CA GLY A 62 13.17 -14.08 -16.51
C GLY A 62 13.69 -15.18 -17.44
N GLN A 63 14.94 -15.66 -17.27
CA GLN A 63 15.46 -16.80 -18.04
C GLN A 63 14.73 -18.10 -17.72
N ASN A 64 14.13 -18.20 -16.53
CA ASN A 64 13.30 -19.34 -16.12
C ASN A 64 11.83 -19.21 -16.57
N GLY A 65 11.55 -18.29 -17.49
CA GLY A 65 10.20 -17.92 -17.90
C GLY A 65 9.68 -16.68 -17.17
N THR A 66 8.46 -16.25 -17.50
CA THR A 66 7.88 -15.02 -16.93
C THR A 66 7.11 -15.20 -15.64
N GLU A 67 6.71 -16.43 -15.30
CA GLU A 67 5.94 -16.69 -14.08
C GLU A 67 6.64 -16.19 -12.80
N PRO A 68 7.96 -16.36 -12.64
CA PRO A 68 8.66 -15.78 -11.48
C PRO A 68 8.61 -14.24 -11.45
N VAL A 69 8.68 -13.59 -12.61
CA VAL A 69 8.57 -12.13 -12.73
C VAL A 69 7.15 -11.68 -12.39
N ALA A 70 6.13 -12.40 -12.87
CA ALA A 70 4.73 -12.16 -12.53
C ALA A 70 4.46 -12.30 -11.04
N ALA A 71 5.01 -13.32 -10.40
CA ALA A 71 4.90 -13.50 -8.95
C ALA A 71 5.48 -12.30 -8.20
N ILE A 72 6.69 -11.83 -8.57
CA ILE A 72 7.33 -10.67 -7.93
C ILE A 72 6.47 -9.41 -8.10
N LEU A 73 5.96 -9.14 -9.30
CA LEU A 73 5.15 -7.94 -9.56
C LEU A 73 3.81 -7.98 -8.85
N ARG A 74 3.15 -9.13 -8.83
CA ARG A 74 1.90 -9.32 -8.09
C ARG A 74 2.12 -9.13 -6.59
N THR A 75 3.19 -9.69 -6.02
CA THR A 75 3.55 -9.45 -4.61
C THR A 75 3.85 -7.98 -4.33
N LEU A 76 4.57 -7.30 -5.22
CA LEU A 76 4.85 -5.87 -5.06
C LEU A 76 3.55 -5.06 -4.99
N VAL A 77 2.64 -5.26 -5.95
CA VAL A 77 1.34 -4.57 -6.01
C VAL A 77 0.43 -4.95 -4.85
N GLU A 78 0.38 -6.23 -4.48
CA GLU A 78 -0.41 -6.74 -3.35
C GLU A 78 -0.03 -6.05 -2.03
N HIS A 79 1.26 -5.74 -1.86
CA HIS A 79 1.77 -5.01 -0.69
C HIS A 79 1.83 -3.48 -0.88
N GLY A 80 1.21 -2.94 -1.93
CA GLY A 80 1.09 -1.49 -2.16
C GLY A 80 2.32 -0.82 -2.77
N GLY A 81 3.23 -1.59 -3.36
CA GLY A 81 4.34 -1.05 -4.14
C GLY A 81 3.89 -0.61 -5.53
N SER A 82 4.45 0.52 -6.00
CA SER A 82 4.03 1.17 -7.25
C SER A 82 5.20 1.70 -8.09
N VAL A 83 6.45 1.46 -7.68
CA VAL A 83 7.65 1.99 -8.34
C VAL A 83 8.53 0.87 -8.88
N VAL A 84 8.85 0.99 -10.16
CA VAL A 84 9.86 0.17 -10.84
C VAL A 84 10.94 1.07 -11.44
N ASP A 85 12.19 0.84 -11.07
CA ASP A 85 13.36 1.50 -11.65
C ASP A 85 13.93 0.65 -12.79
N THR A 86 13.95 1.19 -14.01
CA THR A 86 14.34 0.46 -15.22
C THR A 86 15.79 0.74 -15.65
N TRP A 87 16.51 -0.26 -16.17
CA TRP A 87 17.89 -0.09 -16.65
C TRP A 87 18.04 -0.14 -18.19
N PRO A 88 18.28 1.01 -18.88
CA PRO A 88 18.28 1.08 -20.34
C PRO A 88 19.45 0.41 -21.08
N ARG A 89 20.44 -0.17 -20.38
CA ARG A 89 21.68 -0.64 -21.03
C ARG A 89 21.49 -1.93 -21.84
N ASN A 90 20.49 -2.74 -21.50
CA ASN A 90 20.22 -3.99 -22.21
C ASN A 90 18.70 -4.23 -22.31
N PRO A 91 18.09 -4.07 -23.50
CA PRO A 91 16.66 -4.31 -23.72
C PRO A 91 16.19 -5.72 -23.34
N ALA A 92 17.10 -6.71 -23.35
CA ALA A 92 16.75 -8.06 -22.92
C ALA A 92 16.38 -8.13 -21.43
N ASN A 93 16.93 -7.24 -20.59
CA ASN A 93 16.65 -7.22 -19.16
C ASN A 93 15.19 -6.92 -18.86
N ASP A 94 14.58 -6.04 -19.66
CA ASP A 94 13.23 -5.55 -19.41
C ASP A 94 12.20 -6.22 -20.31
N SER A 95 12.60 -7.07 -21.26
CA SER A 95 11.67 -7.69 -22.22
C SER A 95 10.64 -8.61 -21.55
N GLY A 96 11.09 -9.49 -20.64
CA GLY A 96 10.21 -10.37 -19.87
C GLY A 96 9.34 -9.59 -18.91
N PHE A 97 9.93 -8.63 -18.19
CA PHE A 97 9.21 -7.71 -17.32
C PHE A 97 8.14 -6.91 -18.06
N GLY A 98 8.49 -6.31 -19.20
CA GLY A 98 7.61 -5.50 -20.03
C GLY A 98 6.42 -6.28 -20.55
N ARG A 99 6.61 -7.56 -20.88
CA ARG A 99 5.47 -8.44 -21.21
C ARG A 99 4.52 -8.62 -20.04
N VAL A 100 5.05 -8.90 -18.85
CA VAL A 100 4.26 -9.20 -17.65
C VAL A 100 3.55 -7.96 -17.11
N ILE A 101 4.22 -6.80 -17.03
CA ILE A 101 3.59 -5.57 -16.50
C ILE A 101 2.43 -5.06 -17.37
N ASN A 102 2.36 -5.51 -18.64
CA ASN A 102 1.25 -5.22 -19.54
C ASN A 102 0.09 -6.23 -19.44
N GLU A 103 0.19 -7.23 -18.56
CA GLU A 103 -0.93 -8.13 -18.28
C GLU A 103 -2.11 -7.37 -17.64
N PRO A 104 -3.37 -7.76 -17.93
CA PRO A 104 -4.55 -6.98 -17.52
C PRO A 104 -4.69 -6.74 -16.01
N ASP A 105 -4.18 -7.65 -15.19
CA ASP A 105 -4.26 -7.55 -13.73
C ASP A 105 -3.24 -6.57 -13.12
N LEU A 106 -2.18 -6.22 -13.87
CA LEU A 106 -1.10 -5.33 -13.44
C LEU A 106 -1.13 -3.96 -14.12
N ARG A 107 -1.65 -3.87 -15.35
CA ARG A 107 -1.61 -2.64 -16.16
C ARG A 107 -2.35 -1.44 -15.54
N ASP A 108 -3.42 -1.70 -14.81
CA ASP A 108 -4.30 -0.68 -14.22
C ASP A 108 -4.06 -0.49 -12.71
N ARG A 109 -2.90 -0.96 -12.21
CA ARG A 109 -2.53 -0.94 -10.79
C ARG A 109 -1.57 0.18 -10.44
#